data_AF-A0ABD2N3J3-F1
#
_entry.id   AF-A0ABD2N3J3-F1
#
_cell.length_a   1.000
_cell.length_b   1.000
_cell.length_c   1.000
_cell.angle_alpha   90.00
_cell.angle_beta   90.00
_cell.angle_gamma   90.00
#
_symmetry.space_group_name_H-M   'P 1'
#
loop_
_entity.id
_entity.type
_entity.pdbx_description
1 polymer ?
#
loop_
_entity_poly.entity_id
_entity_poly.type
_entity_poly.pdbx_seq_one_letter_code
_entity_poly.pdbx_strand_id
1 'polypeptide(L)'
;MKRMYGEFDMMQYPSGPSGNKKKRSTKPGVPDLHFDPGPDPIRGGESFLGKIRAPRQTFRNNQSSESGKIDACQSKVEIITPYWASNSAGKIRAIVNTQHFEQAIHQETCAKTRTGRCSGDCGCEQKYKWHRLLAYDPENDCKGIFMDWFLFPSCCVCRCNPN
;
A
#
# COMPACT_ATOMS: atom_id res chain seq x y z
N MET A 1 37.96 0.44 7.30
CA MET A 1 36.68 0.63 6.57
C MET A 1 36.24 2.07 6.69
N LYS A 2 36.14 2.82 5.58
CA LYS A 2 35.64 4.20 5.53
C LYS A 2 34.11 4.19 5.52
N ARG A 3 33.47 4.94 6.43
CA ARG A 3 32.02 5.17 6.45
C ARG A 3 31.70 6.22 5.38
N MET A 4 30.80 5.90 4.45
CA MET A 4 30.35 6.77 3.36
C MET A 4 28.98 7.37 3.70
N TYR A 5 28.93 8.28 4.68
CA TYR A 5 27.78 9.18 4.84
C TYR A 5 28.31 10.61 4.94
N GLY A 6 27.89 11.44 3.99
CA GLY A 6 28.19 12.87 3.96
C GLY A 6 27.47 13.61 5.09
N GLU A 7 28.18 14.56 5.66
CA GLU A 7 27.73 15.50 6.69
C GLU A 7 26.92 16.61 6.00
N PHE A 8 25.68 16.85 6.44
CA PHE A 8 24.81 17.89 5.86
C PHE A 8 24.82 19.11 6.78
N ASP A 9 25.45 20.20 6.34
CA ASP A 9 25.50 21.49 7.02
C ASP A 9 24.29 22.37 6.61
N MET A 10 23.61 22.98 7.59
CA MET A 10 22.33 23.68 7.39
C MET A 10 22.59 25.21 7.33
N MET A 11 22.56 25.79 6.13
CA MET A 11 22.75 27.24 5.95
C MET A 11 21.57 28.08 6.49
N GLN A 12 21.89 29.06 7.33
CA GLN A 12 20.99 30.07 7.89
C GLN A 12 20.75 31.22 6.87
N TYR A 13 19.50 31.49 6.49
CA TYR A 13 19.15 32.63 5.62
C TYR A 13 18.72 33.87 6.43
N PRO A 14 19.06 35.10 5.99
CA PRO A 14 18.77 36.34 6.70
C PRO A 14 17.38 36.92 6.42
N SER A 15 16.81 37.61 7.41
CA SER A 15 15.48 38.25 7.42
C SER A 15 15.47 39.64 6.76
N GLY A 16 14.54 39.89 5.81
CA GLY A 16 14.28 41.20 5.18
C GLY A 16 12.97 41.88 5.62
N PRO A 17 12.74 43.18 5.30
CA PRO A 17 11.84 44.07 6.05
C PRO A 17 10.37 44.11 5.60
N SER A 18 9.54 44.64 6.50
CA SER A 18 8.06 44.70 6.53
C SER A 18 7.43 45.61 5.44
N GLY A 19 6.42 45.08 4.73
CA GLY A 19 5.57 45.82 3.79
C GLY A 19 4.07 45.75 4.17
N ASN A 20 3.38 46.89 4.05
CA ASN A 20 1.94 47.06 4.37
C ASN A 20 1.02 46.25 3.44
N LYS A 21 0.19 45.34 3.99
CA LYS A 21 -0.77 44.52 3.22
C LYS A 21 -2.10 45.25 3.01
N LYS A 22 -2.43 45.61 1.76
CA LYS A 22 -3.81 45.95 1.34
C LYS A 22 -4.66 44.68 1.32
N LYS A 23 -5.80 44.66 2.01
CA LYS A 23 -6.76 43.53 1.98
C LYS A 23 -7.41 43.44 0.60
N ARG A 24 -7.15 42.36 -0.14
CA ARG A 24 -7.91 41.99 -1.35
C ARG A 24 -8.99 40.98 -0.94
N SER A 25 -10.24 41.27 -1.29
CA SER A 25 -11.39 40.39 -1.04
C SER A 25 -11.41 39.26 -2.08
N THR A 26 -11.33 38.01 -1.64
CA THR A 26 -11.59 36.83 -2.47
C THR A 26 -12.96 36.25 -2.16
N LYS A 27 -13.68 35.80 -3.20
CA LYS A 27 -15.00 35.17 -3.08
C LYS A 27 -14.87 33.76 -2.47
N PRO A 28 -15.89 33.22 -1.79
CA PRO A 28 -15.80 31.92 -1.13
C PRO A 28 -15.66 30.76 -2.13
N GLY A 29 -14.74 29.83 -1.89
CA GLY A 29 -14.71 28.51 -2.54
C GLY A 29 -13.49 28.16 -3.40
N VAL A 30 -12.45 29.01 -3.47
CA VAL A 30 -11.21 28.70 -4.20
C VAL A 30 -10.04 28.63 -3.20
N PRO A 31 -9.35 27.49 -3.04
CA PRO A 31 -8.15 27.43 -2.21
C PRO A 31 -7.00 28.22 -2.87
N ASP A 32 -6.61 29.34 -2.27
CA ASP A 32 -5.45 30.11 -2.70
C ASP A 32 -4.16 29.32 -2.37
N LEU A 33 -3.44 28.91 -3.42
CA LEU A 33 -2.26 28.01 -3.35
C LEU A 33 -0.95 28.72 -2.97
N HIS A 34 -0.99 29.97 -2.49
CA HIS A 34 0.18 30.74 -2.05
C HIS A 34 -0.13 31.42 -0.71
N PHE A 35 -0.04 30.65 0.38
CA PHE A 35 0.00 31.21 1.72
C PHE A 35 1.46 31.25 2.17
N ASP A 36 2.06 32.45 2.23
CA ASP A 36 3.35 32.64 2.91
C ASP A 36 3.20 32.26 4.39
N PRO A 37 4.12 31.49 5.00
CA PRO A 37 4.02 31.11 6.40
C PRO A 37 4.18 32.36 7.29
N GLY A 38 3.09 32.80 7.90
CA GLY A 38 3.13 33.79 8.98
C GLY A 38 3.67 33.15 10.27
N PRO A 39 4.20 33.94 11.21
CA PRO A 39 4.75 33.42 12.45
C PRO A 39 3.65 32.76 13.30
N ASP A 40 3.93 31.55 13.77
CA ASP A 40 3.00 30.73 14.55
C ASP A 40 2.58 31.42 15.85
N PRO A 41 1.27 31.55 16.15
CA PRO A 41 0.84 31.88 17.49
C PRO A 41 0.92 30.62 18.37
N ILE A 42 1.85 30.64 19.32
CA ILE A 42 1.82 29.72 20.46
C ILE A 42 0.56 29.99 21.27
N ARG A 43 -0.40 29.05 21.24
CA ARG A 43 -1.24 28.65 22.39
C ARG A 43 -2.22 27.54 22.01
N GLY A 44 -2.02 26.38 22.65
CA GLY A 44 -3.03 25.40 23.06
C GLY A 44 -4.20 25.11 22.12
N GLY A 45 -4.16 23.98 21.44
CA GLY A 45 -5.31 23.38 20.78
C GLY A 45 -4.94 22.06 20.12
N GLU A 46 -5.60 20.98 20.54
CA GLU A 46 -5.38 19.61 20.07
C GLU A 46 -5.22 19.55 18.54
N SER A 47 -4.14 18.92 18.06
CA SER A 47 -3.87 18.78 16.63
C SER A 47 -5.02 18.06 15.93
N PHE A 48 -5.86 18.82 15.22
CA PHE A 48 -6.97 18.30 14.39
C PHE A 48 -6.49 17.26 13.36
N LEU A 49 -5.23 17.33 12.93
CA LEU A 49 -4.61 16.35 12.03
C LEU A 49 -4.22 15.01 12.69
N GLY A 50 -4.09 14.96 14.02
CA GLY A 50 -3.77 13.71 14.74
C GLY A 50 -4.96 12.74 14.80
N LYS A 51 -6.19 13.25 14.70
CA LYS A 51 -7.43 12.46 14.79
C LYS A 51 -7.83 11.78 13.47
N ILE A 52 -7.16 12.04 12.35
CA ILE A 52 -7.53 11.52 11.02
C ILE A 52 -6.69 10.30 10.60
N ARG A 53 -5.60 9.98 11.30
CA ARG A 53 -4.81 8.77 11.02
C ARG A 53 -5.41 7.58 11.75
N ALA A 54 -6.42 6.95 11.13
CA ALA A 54 -6.85 5.63 11.54
C ALA A 54 -5.63 4.67 11.47
N PRO A 55 -5.35 3.90 12.53
CA PRO A 55 -4.31 2.87 12.48
C PRO A 55 -4.67 1.89 11.36
N ARG A 56 -3.68 1.58 10.52
CA ARG A 56 -3.77 0.59 9.44
C ARG A 56 -4.34 -0.69 10.03
N GLN A 57 -5.53 -1.11 9.55
CA GLN A 57 -6.23 -2.27 10.10
C GLN A 57 -5.30 -3.49 10.10
N THR A 58 -4.94 -3.97 11.28
CA THR A 58 -4.23 -5.23 11.45
C THR A 58 -5.23 -6.35 11.23
N PHE A 59 -5.07 -7.11 10.15
CA PHE A 59 -5.92 -8.26 9.87
C PHE A 59 -5.61 -9.36 10.89
N ARG A 60 -6.57 -9.63 11.79
CA ARG A 60 -6.57 -10.87 12.56
C ARG A 60 -6.75 -12.02 11.57
N ASN A 61 -5.84 -12.99 11.58
CA ASN A 61 -5.88 -14.26 10.83
C ASN A 61 -7.13 -15.14 11.10
N ASN A 62 -8.10 -14.62 11.84
CA ASN A 62 -9.32 -15.31 12.23
C ASN A 62 -10.47 -14.29 12.24
N GLN A 63 -10.73 -13.64 11.10
CA GLN A 63 -12.04 -13.05 10.86
C GLN A 63 -13.04 -14.19 10.68
N SER A 64 -13.39 -14.88 11.78
CA SER A 64 -14.71 -15.47 11.87
C SER A 64 -15.67 -14.31 11.66
N SER A 65 -16.39 -14.32 10.54
CA SER A 65 -17.37 -13.26 10.28
C SER A 65 -18.22 -13.12 11.54
N GLU A 66 -18.34 -11.90 12.07
CA GLU A 66 -19.08 -11.61 13.31
C GLU A 66 -20.54 -12.08 13.23
N SER A 67 -21.01 -12.33 12.00
CA SER A 67 -22.31 -12.92 11.65
C SER A 67 -22.41 -14.45 11.70
N GLY A 68 -21.35 -15.19 12.05
CA GLY A 68 -21.32 -16.66 12.02
C GLY A 68 -21.44 -17.27 10.61
N LYS A 69 -21.36 -16.44 9.56
CA LYS A 69 -21.36 -16.87 8.16
C LYS A 69 -20.02 -17.49 7.79
N ILE A 70 -20.08 -18.51 6.95
CA ILE A 70 -18.93 -19.25 6.44
C ILE A 70 -18.89 -19.12 4.92
N ASP A 71 -17.68 -19.04 4.38
CA ASP A 71 -17.49 -18.96 2.93
C ASP A 71 -17.90 -20.27 2.25
N ALA A 72 -18.52 -20.14 1.07
CA ALA A 72 -18.91 -21.30 0.27
C ALA A 72 -17.68 -22.09 -0.19
N CYS A 73 -16.61 -21.38 -0.54
CA CYS A 73 -15.32 -21.95 -0.91
C CYS A 73 -14.33 -21.72 0.21
N GLN A 74 -13.81 -22.81 0.80
CA GLN A 74 -12.81 -22.71 1.84
C GLN A 74 -11.46 -22.31 1.23
N SER A 75 -10.83 -21.30 1.82
CA SER A 75 -9.53 -20.80 1.43
C SER A 75 -8.56 -20.79 2.62
N LYS A 76 -7.27 -20.77 2.30
CA LYS A 76 -6.17 -20.61 3.25
C LYS A 76 -5.58 -19.22 3.06
N VAL A 77 -5.65 -18.41 4.11
CA VAL A 77 -5.09 -17.05 4.11
C VAL A 77 -3.70 -17.07 4.75
N GLU A 78 -2.72 -16.52 4.05
CA GLU A 78 -1.34 -16.41 4.49
C GLU A 78 -0.80 -15.02 4.19
N ILE A 79 0.03 -14.50 5.09
CA ILE A 79 0.80 -13.28 4.84
C ILE A 79 2.19 -13.72 4.41
N ILE A 80 2.54 -13.45 3.16
CA ILE A 80 3.84 -13.84 2.59
C ILE A 80 4.68 -12.62 2.25
N THR A 81 5.99 -12.77 2.30
CA THR A 81 6.96 -11.75 1.86
C THR A 81 7.90 -12.40 0.83
N PRO A 82 7.49 -12.46 -0.44
CA PRO A 82 8.22 -13.22 -1.46
C PRO A 82 9.54 -12.51 -1.83
N TYR A 83 10.59 -13.30 -2.10
CA TYR A 83 11.88 -12.80 -2.58
C TYR A 83 12.03 -12.87 -4.10
N TRP A 84 11.31 -13.79 -4.75
CA TRP A 84 11.34 -14.00 -6.19
C TRP A 84 9.92 -14.23 -6.70
N ALA A 85 9.57 -13.62 -7.84
CA ALA A 85 8.30 -13.88 -8.52
C ALA A 85 8.40 -13.55 -10.01
N SER A 86 7.43 -14.05 -10.79
CA SER A 86 7.27 -13.71 -12.20
C SER A 86 6.42 -12.46 -12.35
N ASN A 87 6.90 -11.50 -13.15
CA ASN A 87 6.18 -10.27 -13.43
C ASN A 87 5.14 -10.43 -14.55
N SER A 88 4.43 -9.37 -14.88
CA SER A 88 3.46 -9.34 -15.99
C SER A 88 4.06 -9.60 -17.38
N ALA A 89 5.39 -9.44 -17.54
CA ALA A 89 6.12 -9.79 -18.75
C ALA A 89 6.65 -11.24 -18.75
N GLY A 90 6.30 -12.04 -17.75
CA GLY A 90 6.74 -13.44 -17.62
C GLY A 90 8.21 -13.62 -17.22
N LYS A 91 8.89 -12.53 -16.81
CA LYS A 91 10.29 -12.57 -16.36
C LYS A 91 10.35 -12.72 -14.85
N ILE A 92 11.27 -13.56 -14.38
CA ILE A 92 11.58 -13.66 -12.95
C ILE A 92 12.34 -12.42 -12.50
N ARG A 93 11.88 -11.81 -11.41
CA ARG A 93 12.50 -10.63 -10.80
C ARG A 93 12.73 -10.88 -9.31
N ALA A 94 13.81 -10.29 -8.79
CA ALA A 94 14.04 -10.24 -7.36
C ALA A 94 13.12 -9.17 -6.77
N ILE A 95 12.36 -9.49 -5.73
CA ILE A 95 11.52 -8.53 -5.00
C ILE A 95 12.37 -7.94 -3.87
N VAL A 96 12.37 -6.61 -3.77
CA VAL A 96 13.16 -5.89 -2.77
C VAL A 96 12.43 -5.91 -1.44
N ASN A 97 12.70 -6.95 -0.66
CA ASN A 97 12.15 -7.14 0.68
C ASN A 97 13.29 -7.14 1.69
N THR A 98 13.48 -6.02 2.39
CA THR A 98 14.54 -5.84 3.39
C THR A 98 13.94 -5.72 4.78
N GLN A 99 14.73 -5.93 5.84
CA GLN A 99 14.24 -5.79 7.23
C GLN A 99 13.63 -4.41 7.52
N HIS A 100 14.12 -3.36 6.88
CA HIS A 100 13.63 -1.99 7.08
C HIS A 100 12.52 -1.60 6.09
N PHE A 101 12.27 -2.43 5.08
CA PHE A 101 11.25 -2.21 4.06
C PHE A 101 10.68 -3.55 3.63
N GLU A 102 9.69 -4.01 4.40
CA GLU A 102 9.01 -5.28 4.14
C GLU A 102 7.77 -5.07 3.27
N GLN A 103 7.67 -5.85 2.19
CA GLN A 103 6.55 -5.88 1.27
C GLN A 103 5.74 -7.16 1.46
N ALA A 104 4.88 -7.16 2.47
CA ALA A 104 3.98 -8.26 2.75
C ALA A 104 2.77 -8.28 1.82
N ILE A 105 2.38 -9.48 1.39
CA ILE A 105 1.24 -9.75 0.51
C ILE A 105 0.30 -10.69 1.23
N HIS A 106 -0.98 -10.32 1.28
CA HIS A 106 -2.03 -11.24 1.71
C HIS A 106 -2.34 -12.16 0.55
N GLN A 107 -1.93 -13.41 0.68
CA GLN A 107 -2.22 -14.47 -0.27
C GLN A 107 -3.35 -15.33 0.27
N GLU A 108 -4.39 -15.51 -0.54
CA GLU A 108 -5.49 -16.40 -0.22
C GLU A 108 -5.63 -17.46 -1.31
N THR A 109 -5.41 -18.72 -0.93
CA THR A 109 -5.39 -19.86 -1.85
C THR A 109 -6.55 -20.81 -1.58
N CYS A 110 -7.23 -21.27 -2.62
CA CYS A 110 -8.37 -22.19 -2.49
C CYS A 110 -7.91 -23.53 -1.96
N ALA A 111 -8.57 -24.02 -0.91
CA ALA A 111 -8.25 -25.33 -0.34
C ALA A 111 -8.77 -26.46 -1.22
N LYS A 112 -9.96 -26.28 -1.83
CA LYS A 112 -10.62 -27.28 -2.67
C LYS A 112 -11.34 -26.61 -3.84
N THR A 113 -11.40 -27.30 -4.97
CA THR A 113 -12.13 -26.85 -6.18
C THR A 113 -13.64 -27.09 -6.10
N ARG A 114 -14.11 -27.97 -5.20
CA ARG A 114 -15.53 -28.19 -4.91
C ARG A 114 -15.72 -28.37 -3.41
N THR A 115 -16.82 -27.88 -2.89
CA THR A 115 -17.21 -28.03 -1.47
C THR A 115 -18.66 -28.50 -1.40
N GLY A 116 -19.12 -28.96 -0.23
CA GLY A 116 -20.54 -29.27 -0.06
C GLY A 116 -21.47 -28.05 -0.22
N ARG A 117 -20.93 -26.82 -0.14
CA ARG A 117 -21.68 -25.57 -0.34
C ARG A 117 -21.59 -25.01 -1.77
N CYS A 118 -20.57 -25.41 -2.52
CA CYS A 118 -20.33 -25.04 -3.91
C CYS A 118 -20.09 -26.32 -4.73
N SER A 119 -21.17 -26.84 -5.30
CA SER A 119 -21.22 -28.13 -6.01
C SER A 119 -22.18 -28.09 -7.20
N GLY A 120 -22.32 -29.21 -7.94
CA GLY A 120 -23.17 -29.30 -9.11
C GLY A 120 -22.49 -28.75 -10.37
N ASP A 121 -23.18 -27.87 -11.08
CA ASP A 121 -22.69 -27.04 -12.18
C ASP A 121 -21.80 -25.87 -11.71
N CYS A 122 -21.59 -25.75 -10.40
CA CYS A 122 -20.70 -24.78 -9.77
C CYS A 122 -19.36 -25.38 -9.30
N GLY A 123 -18.32 -24.55 -9.32
CA GLY A 123 -16.98 -24.85 -8.82
C GLY A 123 -16.31 -23.64 -8.16
N CYS A 124 -15.41 -23.91 -7.22
CA CYS A 124 -14.58 -22.91 -6.58
C CYS A 124 -13.40 -22.53 -7.51
N GLU A 125 -13.36 -21.27 -7.92
CA GLU A 125 -12.30 -20.72 -8.76
C GLU A 125 -11.36 -19.83 -7.94
N GLN A 126 -10.06 -20.02 -8.15
CA GLN A 126 -9.02 -19.13 -7.64
C GLN A 126 -9.02 -17.82 -8.43
N LYS A 127 -9.12 -16.70 -7.70
CA LYS A 127 -8.88 -15.37 -8.24
C LYS A 127 -7.48 -14.90 -7.88
N TYR A 128 -6.96 -14.06 -8.75
CA TYR A 128 -5.63 -13.50 -8.64
C TYR A 128 -5.72 -11.98 -8.71
N LYS A 129 -4.79 -11.33 -8.03
CA LYS A 129 -4.68 -9.88 -7.97
C LYS A 129 -3.26 -9.46 -8.33
N TRP A 130 -3.17 -8.36 -9.06
CA TRP A 130 -1.91 -7.70 -9.34
C TRP A 130 -1.44 -6.89 -8.13
N HIS A 131 -0.22 -7.15 -7.69
CA HIS A 131 0.48 -6.43 -6.64
C HIS A 131 1.64 -5.65 -7.26
N ARG A 132 1.72 -4.36 -6.92
CA ARG A 132 2.80 -3.48 -7.37
C ARG A 132 3.91 -3.51 -6.32
N LEU A 133 5.07 -4.07 -6.65
CA LEU A 133 6.18 -4.29 -5.72
C LEU A 133 7.46 -3.63 -6.25
N LEU A 134 8.41 -3.35 -5.36
CA LEU A 134 9.76 -2.95 -5.79
C LEU A 134 10.51 -4.21 -6.21
N ALA A 135 11.15 -4.13 -7.36
CA ALA A 135 11.85 -5.23 -7.96
C ALA A 135 13.21 -4.81 -8.49
N TYR A 136 14.09 -5.79 -8.66
CA TYR A 136 15.42 -5.65 -9.21
C TYR A 136 15.66 -6.77 -10.23
N ASP A 137 16.41 -6.43 -11.28
CA ASP A 137 16.76 -7.33 -12.37
C ASP A 137 18.23 -7.79 -12.20
N PRO A 138 18.49 -9.04 -11.78
CA PRO A 138 19.86 -9.52 -11.58
C PRO A 138 20.63 -9.69 -12.89
N GLU A 139 19.95 -9.66 -14.04
CA GLU A 139 20.58 -9.73 -15.36
C GLU A 139 20.93 -8.33 -15.91
N ASN A 140 20.43 -7.26 -15.28
CA ASN A 140 20.65 -5.89 -15.74
C ASN A 140 20.75 -4.89 -14.58
N ASP A 141 21.95 -4.77 -14.04
CA ASP A 141 22.29 -3.86 -12.95
C ASP A 141 22.04 -2.39 -13.28
N CYS A 142 22.21 -2.01 -14.55
CA CYS A 142 22.02 -0.62 -15.00
C CYS A 142 20.57 -0.15 -14.87
N LYS A 143 19.60 -1.06 -14.82
CA LYS A 143 18.19 -0.71 -14.64
C LYS A 143 17.88 -0.27 -13.21
N GLY A 144 18.67 -0.71 -12.23
CA GLY A 144 18.46 -0.43 -10.82
C GLY A 144 17.16 -1.03 -10.25
N ILE A 145 16.65 -0.42 -9.18
CA ILE A 145 15.40 -0.82 -8.53
C ILE A 145 14.23 -0.10 -9.24
N PHE A 146 13.19 -0.84 -9.61
CA PHE A 146 12.01 -0.30 -10.28
C PHE A 146 10.73 -0.93 -9.75
N MET A 147 9.59 -0.27 -9.97
CA MET A 147 8.28 -0.84 -9.64
C MET A 147 7.83 -1.79 -10.75
N ASP A 148 7.35 -2.97 -10.39
CA ASP A 148 6.80 -3.94 -11.33
C ASP A 148 5.49 -4.57 -10.79
N TRP A 149 4.77 -5.26 -11.67
CA TRP A 149 3.49 -5.90 -11.35
C TRP A 149 3.64 -7.41 -11.29
N PHE A 150 3.15 -7.98 -10.19
CA PHE A 150 3.23 -9.40 -9.90
C PHE A 150 1.85 -9.96 -9.58
N LEU A 151 1.55 -11.16 -10.08
CA LEU A 151 0.24 -11.77 -9.92
C LEU A 151 0.25 -12.75 -8.75
N PHE A 152 -0.58 -12.51 -7.73
CA PHE A 152 -0.70 -13.37 -6.54
C PHE A 152 -2.13 -13.86 -6.33
N PRO A 153 -2.33 -15.08 -5.77
CA PRO A 153 -3.65 -15.58 -5.37
C PRO A 153 -4.29 -14.68 -4.31
N SER A 154 -5.57 -14.32 -4.47
CA SER A 154 -6.22 -13.30 -3.62
C SER A 154 -7.56 -13.66 -3.00
N CYS A 155 -8.39 -14.48 -3.65
CA CYS A 155 -9.67 -14.93 -3.08
C CYS A 155 -10.22 -16.15 -3.82
N CYS A 156 -11.15 -16.85 -3.17
CA CYS A 156 -11.86 -18.00 -3.74
C CYS A 156 -13.34 -17.71 -3.90
N VAL A 157 -13.85 -17.89 -5.12
CA VAL A 157 -15.25 -17.62 -5.42
C VAL A 157 -15.92 -18.85 -6.00
N CYS A 158 -17.16 -19.10 -5.58
CA CYS A 158 -18.00 -20.11 -6.22
C CYS A 158 -18.53 -19.53 -7.53
N ARG A 159 -18.21 -20.16 -8.66
CA ARG A 159 -18.74 -19.81 -9.99
C ARG A 159 -19.56 -20.97 -10.52
N CYS A 160 -20.73 -20.67 -11.06
CA CYS A 160 -21.62 -21.61 -11.72
C CYS A 160 -21.58 -21.38 -13.22
N ASN A 161 -21.78 -22.44 -13.99
CA ASN A 161 -21.96 -22.29 -15.43
C ASN A 161 -23.23 -21.47 -15.71
N PRO A 162 -23.18 -20.53 -16.67
CA PRO A 162 -24.41 -19.93 -17.17
C PRO A 162 -25.20 -21.05 -17.88
N ASN A 163 -26.42 -21.33 -17.38
CA ASN A 163 -27.32 -22.35 -17.94
C ASN A 163 -27.49 -22.24 -19.46
#